data_AF-A0A963SCV2-F1
#
_entry.id   AF-A0A963SCV2-F1
#
_cell.length_a   1.000
_cell.length_b   1.000
_cell.length_c   1.000
_cell.angle_alpha   90.00
_cell.angle_beta   90.00
_cell.angle_gamma   90.00
#
_symmetry.space_group_name_H-M   'P 1'
#
loop_
_entity.id
_entity.type
_entity.pdbx_description
1 polymer ?
#
loop_
_entity_poly.entity_id
_entity_poly.type
_entity_poly.pdbx_seq_one_letter_code
_entity_poly.pdbx_strand_id
1 'polypeptide(L)'
;MDTLRVSATDIDALRYYRDSEDGDLSELLARLRREAPPTEAMLAGTALHKALETAADGTVKGFAADGFTFSFETEAEVDLPAIREMKATREYEIGGCLVTLVGKVDALHGKRIDDHKFTSRFDPERFLNSYQWRIYLDIFDADEFRWNVFEGRESASKNYLITGVHPLTMYRYPGMADDIARALRAYVEFAWHFLPERFVSPLVQNMMGADPMPTRFIETDRDRATFIRFVESQALPFSASVSRSGRRSVKQNKLQRLWLSEIAEQLGDRTPEEVRGYCKLTIGVPILRDENEDFRDKYDRIVRPLPYPQKLAIMMEPLDLPVTRLMTTKQHASYLDGIYRHFTEQGLALTDPDPFGLDQLIKESDPESPKT
;
A
#
# COMPACT_ATOMS: atom_id res chain seq x y z
N MET A 1 -14.45 4.24 -18.96
CA MET A 1 -15.02 4.37 -17.61
C MET A 1 -13.89 4.83 -16.70
N ASP A 2 -14.06 5.92 -15.98
CA ASP A 2 -13.03 6.33 -15.01
C ASP A 2 -13.00 5.35 -13.86
N THR A 3 -11.86 5.24 -13.18
CA THR A 3 -11.72 4.34 -12.03
C THR A 3 -11.23 5.07 -10.81
N LEU A 4 -11.75 4.66 -9.65
CA LEU A 4 -11.45 5.24 -8.37
C LEU A 4 -11.21 4.14 -7.34
N ARG A 5 -10.06 4.16 -6.68
CA ARG A 5 -9.80 3.30 -5.54
C ARG A 5 -9.99 4.07 -4.25
N VAL A 6 -10.79 3.52 -3.34
CA VAL A 6 -11.19 4.20 -2.08
C VAL A 6 -11.25 3.20 -0.93
N SER A 7 -10.86 3.62 0.27
CA SER A 7 -10.97 2.80 1.49
C SER A 7 -12.26 3.13 2.26
N ALA A 8 -12.73 2.19 3.08
CA ALA A 8 -13.86 2.45 3.98
C ALA A 8 -13.62 3.66 4.91
N THR A 9 -12.36 3.87 5.34
CA THR A 9 -11.95 5.04 6.13
C THR A 9 -12.02 6.36 5.37
N ASP A 10 -11.86 6.37 4.05
CA ASP A 10 -12.01 7.57 3.23
C ASP A 10 -13.48 7.98 3.16
N ILE A 11 -14.39 7.02 3.05
CA ILE A 11 -15.84 7.25 3.07
C ILE A 11 -16.26 7.88 4.40
N ASP A 12 -15.78 7.33 5.52
CA ASP A 12 -16.06 7.90 6.83
C ASP A 12 -15.43 9.27 7.05
N ALA A 13 -14.22 9.52 6.54
CA ALA A 13 -13.60 10.83 6.64
C ALA A 13 -14.47 11.93 5.99
N LEU A 14 -15.04 11.66 4.81
CA LEU A 14 -15.96 12.60 4.18
C LEU A 14 -17.27 12.75 4.97
N ARG A 15 -17.81 11.66 5.53
CA ARG A 15 -18.99 11.73 6.41
C ARG A 15 -18.73 12.61 7.62
N TYR A 16 -17.65 12.36 8.36
CA TYR A 16 -17.27 13.15 9.53
C TYR A 16 -17.11 14.65 9.20
N TYR A 17 -16.51 14.97 8.05
CA TYR A 17 -16.42 16.35 7.59
C TYR A 17 -17.79 16.98 7.35
N ARG A 18 -18.72 16.26 6.70
CA ARG A 18 -20.08 16.77 6.41
C ARG A 18 -20.95 16.93 7.66
N ASP A 19 -20.73 16.08 8.66
CA ASP A 19 -21.46 16.12 9.93
C ASP A 19 -20.87 17.16 10.91
N SER A 20 -19.69 17.72 10.61
CA SER A 20 -19.00 18.70 11.45
C SER A 20 -19.38 20.14 11.06
N GLU A 21 -19.90 20.92 12.01
CA GLU A 21 -20.25 22.34 11.79
C GLU A 21 -19.01 23.19 11.43
N ASP A 22 -17.85 22.88 12.03
CA ASP A 22 -16.57 23.58 11.83
C ASP A 22 -15.57 22.77 10.98
N GLY A 23 -16.04 21.90 10.08
CA GLY A 23 -15.16 21.04 9.29
C GLY A 23 -14.22 21.84 8.37
N ASP A 24 -12.90 21.65 8.49
CA ASP A 24 -11.91 22.22 7.57
C ASP A 24 -11.71 21.32 6.35
N LEU A 25 -12.09 21.83 5.17
CA LEU A 25 -11.92 21.13 3.90
C LEU A 25 -10.43 20.86 3.61
N SER A 26 -9.54 21.78 3.97
CA SER A 26 -8.11 21.64 3.73
C SER A 26 -7.54 20.46 4.52
N GLU A 27 -7.95 20.32 5.78
CA GLU A 27 -7.57 19.20 6.63
C GLU A 27 -8.11 17.86 6.08
N LEU A 28 -9.38 17.85 5.65
CA LEU A 28 -9.95 16.66 5.00
C LEU A 28 -9.15 16.27 3.76
N LEU A 29 -8.82 17.22 2.89
CA LEU A 29 -8.09 16.96 1.65
C LEU A 29 -6.67 16.46 1.92
N ALA A 30 -5.94 17.09 2.85
CA ALA A 30 -4.62 16.62 3.27
C ALA A 30 -4.69 15.17 3.80
N ARG A 31 -5.72 14.84 4.59
CA ARG A 31 -5.97 13.48 5.07
C ARG A 31 -6.30 12.50 3.94
N LEU A 32 -7.15 12.88 2.98
CA LEU A 32 -7.53 12.03 1.85
C LEU A 32 -6.39 11.85 0.83
N ARG A 33 -5.43 12.77 0.79
CA ARG A 33 -4.16 12.67 0.04
C ARG A 33 -3.03 11.99 0.79
N ARG A 34 -3.22 11.70 2.09
CA ARG A 34 -2.20 11.10 2.98
C ARG A 34 -0.97 12.00 3.19
N GLU A 35 -1.17 13.32 3.18
CA GLU A 35 -0.10 14.30 3.36
C GLU A 35 0.26 14.52 4.84
N ALA A 36 -0.67 14.23 5.76
CA ALA A 36 -0.43 14.38 7.18
C ALA A 36 0.26 13.12 7.77
N PRO A 37 1.35 13.28 8.54
CA PRO A 37 1.93 12.16 9.28
C PRO A 37 0.93 11.63 10.33
N PRO A 38 1.01 10.34 10.69
CA PRO A 38 0.17 9.78 11.73
C PRO A 38 0.45 10.46 13.08
N THR A 39 -0.61 10.77 13.83
CA THR A 39 -0.48 11.28 15.19
C THR A 39 0.01 10.19 16.15
N GLU A 40 0.53 10.57 17.30
CA GLU A 40 0.98 9.60 18.32
C GLU A 40 -0.16 8.68 18.77
N ALA A 41 -1.39 9.20 18.88
CA ALA A 41 -2.58 8.40 19.18
C ALA A 41 -2.88 7.37 18.06
N MET A 42 -2.69 7.73 16.79
CA MET A 42 -2.84 6.78 15.67
C MET A 42 -1.74 5.71 15.67
N LEU A 43 -0.51 6.09 16.03
CA LEU A 43 0.61 5.17 16.19
C LEU A 43 0.37 4.19 17.35
N ALA A 44 -0.13 4.68 18.49
CA ALA A 44 -0.52 3.85 19.63
C ALA A 44 -1.63 2.87 19.25
N GLY A 45 -2.69 3.32 18.56
CA GLY A 45 -3.73 2.43 18.05
C GLY A 45 -3.18 1.35 17.13
N THR A 46 -2.32 1.72 16.18
CA THR A 46 -1.67 0.77 15.26
C THR A 46 -0.81 -0.27 16.01
N ALA A 47 -0.05 0.17 17.02
CA ALA A 47 0.74 -0.71 17.85
C ALA A 47 -0.12 -1.71 18.64
N LEU A 48 -1.26 -1.26 19.20
CA LEU A 48 -2.18 -2.16 19.89
C LEU A 48 -2.74 -3.23 18.94
N HIS A 49 -3.16 -2.85 17.73
CA HIS A 49 -3.65 -3.80 16.72
C HIS A 49 -2.59 -4.87 16.39
N LYS A 50 -1.34 -4.45 16.17
CA LYS A 50 -0.23 -5.36 15.90
C LYS A 50 0.06 -6.31 17.07
N ALA A 51 -0.07 -5.83 18.29
CA ALA A 51 0.08 -6.69 19.46
C ALA A 51 -1.03 -7.74 19.55
N LEU A 52 -2.28 -7.35 19.25
CA LEU A 52 -3.43 -8.26 19.21
C LEU A 52 -3.34 -9.25 18.03
N GLU A 53 -2.86 -8.80 16.87
CA GLU A 53 -2.62 -9.65 15.70
C GLU A 53 -1.73 -10.85 16.04
N THR A 54 -0.68 -10.62 16.83
CA THR A 54 0.33 -11.63 17.18
C THR A 54 0.10 -12.29 18.54
N ALA A 55 -0.97 -11.91 19.26
CA ALA A 55 -1.27 -12.43 20.59
C ALA A 55 -1.61 -13.93 20.54
N ALA A 56 -1.01 -14.69 21.46
CA ALA A 56 -1.36 -16.09 21.70
C ALA A 56 -2.49 -16.20 22.74
N ASP A 57 -3.19 -17.33 22.74
CA ASP A 57 -4.20 -17.63 23.74
C ASP A 57 -3.60 -17.64 25.15
N GLY A 58 -4.30 -17.03 26.10
CA GLY A 58 -3.92 -17.04 27.51
C GLY A 58 -4.23 -15.75 28.24
N THR A 59 -3.89 -15.72 29.53
CA THR A 59 -4.05 -14.54 30.39
C THR A 59 -2.79 -13.68 30.34
N VAL A 60 -2.95 -12.41 29.99
CA VAL A 60 -1.87 -11.42 29.96
C VAL A 60 -2.22 -10.21 30.82
N LYS A 61 -1.20 -9.52 31.33
CA LYS A 61 -1.37 -8.23 32.06
C LYS A 61 -1.25 -7.01 31.16
N GLY A 62 -0.83 -7.22 29.92
CA GLY A 62 -0.50 -6.16 28.99
C GLY A 62 0.13 -6.66 27.71
N PHE A 63 0.30 -5.73 26.78
CA PHE A 63 0.89 -5.92 25.47
C PHE A 63 1.99 -4.89 25.22
N ALA A 64 2.95 -5.23 24.36
CA ALA A 64 3.92 -4.27 23.86
C ALA A 64 4.19 -4.50 22.38
N ALA A 65 4.18 -3.41 21.60
CA ALA A 65 4.48 -3.43 20.17
C ALA A 65 4.94 -2.05 19.71
N ASP A 66 5.86 -2.00 18.75
CA ASP A 66 6.35 -0.77 18.11
C ASP A 66 6.76 0.36 19.09
N GLY A 67 7.30 -0.04 20.24
CA GLY A 67 7.76 0.88 21.29
C GLY A 67 6.65 1.44 22.19
N PHE A 68 5.41 0.98 22.02
CA PHE A 68 4.27 1.26 22.90
C PHE A 68 4.02 0.09 23.85
N THR A 69 3.60 0.41 25.07
CA THR A 69 3.19 -0.57 26.08
C THR A 69 1.76 -0.28 26.52
N PHE A 70 0.95 -1.33 26.64
CA PHE A 70 -0.45 -1.28 27.05
C PHE A 70 -0.60 -2.19 28.27
N SER A 71 -0.98 -1.65 29.42
CA SER A 71 -1.24 -2.45 30.64
C SER A 71 -2.72 -2.41 30.97
N PHE A 72 -3.29 -3.52 31.44
CA PHE A 72 -4.71 -3.61 31.78
C PHE A 72 -4.94 -3.34 33.27
N GLU A 73 -5.77 -2.34 33.57
CA GLU A 73 -6.33 -2.08 34.91
C GLU A 73 -7.73 -2.69 35.07
N THR A 74 -8.21 -3.38 34.04
CA THR A 74 -9.51 -4.05 33.99
C THR A 74 -9.33 -5.50 33.58
N GLU A 75 -10.21 -6.37 34.07
CA GLU A 75 -10.29 -7.75 33.60
C GLU A 75 -11.26 -7.81 32.42
N ALA A 76 -10.81 -8.35 31.29
CA ALA A 76 -11.62 -8.51 30.10
C ALA A 76 -11.22 -9.79 29.35
N GLU A 77 -12.22 -10.40 28.71
CA GLU A 77 -12.02 -11.51 27.79
C GLU A 77 -12.21 -11.00 26.36
N VAL A 78 -11.20 -11.21 25.52
CA VAL A 78 -11.24 -10.81 24.10
C VAL A 78 -11.03 -12.05 23.26
N ASP A 79 -12.03 -12.37 22.46
CA ASP A 79 -11.95 -13.45 21.49
C ASP A 79 -11.21 -12.95 20.24
N LEU A 80 -10.03 -13.54 19.97
CA LEU A 80 -9.14 -13.19 18.88
C LEU A 80 -9.07 -14.35 17.86
N PRO A 81 -9.90 -14.34 16.80
CA PRO A 81 -9.94 -15.42 15.81
C PRO A 81 -8.59 -15.71 15.17
N ALA A 82 -8.39 -16.94 14.68
CA ALA A 82 -7.11 -17.36 14.07
C ALA A 82 -6.80 -16.65 12.75
N ILE A 83 -7.82 -16.25 11.98
CA ILE A 83 -7.65 -15.52 10.73
C ILE A 83 -7.66 -14.03 11.06
N ARG A 84 -6.48 -13.41 11.00
CA ARG A 84 -6.25 -12.01 11.36
C ARG A 84 -5.71 -11.23 10.16
N GLU A 85 -5.93 -9.91 10.18
CA GLU A 85 -5.37 -8.95 9.22
C GLU A 85 -5.70 -9.29 7.76
N MET A 86 -6.99 -9.30 7.43
CA MET A 86 -7.44 -9.58 6.07
C MET A 86 -7.80 -8.31 5.32
N LYS A 87 -7.36 -8.25 4.07
CA LYS A 87 -7.73 -7.20 3.12
C LYS A 87 -8.54 -7.81 1.98
N ALA A 88 -9.66 -7.18 1.66
CA ALA A 88 -10.47 -7.53 0.51
C ALA A 88 -10.95 -6.27 -0.22
N THR A 89 -11.46 -6.48 -1.44
CA THR A 89 -11.98 -5.41 -2.28
C THR A 89 -13.29 -5.82 -2.92
N ARG A 90 -14.17 -4.85 -3.13
CA ARG A 90 -15.39 -5.03 -3.92
C ARG A 90 -15.53 -3.87 -4.91
N GLU A 91 -16.00 -4.18 -6.11
CA GLU A 91 -16.19 -3.21 -7.18
C GLU A 91 -17.65 -2.74 -7.24
N TYR A 92 -17.84 -1.45 -7.50
CA TYR A 92 -19.14 -0.81 -7.66
C TYR A 92 -19.12 0.08 -8.89
N GLU A 93 -20.18 0.05 -9.67
CA GLU A 93 -20.41 1.01 -10.75
C GLU A 93 -21.25 2.17 -10.22
N ILE A 94 -20.63 3.36 -10.13
CA ILE A 94 -21.24 4.56 -9.56
C ILE A 94 -21.09 5.71 -10.56
N GLY A 95 -22.20 6.10 -11.20
CA GLY A 95 -22.23 7.27 -12.08
C GLY A 95 -21.23 7.22 -13.25
N GLY A 96 -20.98 6.03 -13.82
CA GLY A 96 -19.98 5.85 -14.89
C GLY A 96 -18.52 5.79 -14.42
N CYS A 97 -18.29 5.67 -13.10
CA CYS A 97 -17.00 5.37 -12.49
C CYS A 97 -17.02 3.96 -11.89
N LEU A 98 -15.98 3.15 -12.17
CA LEU A 98 -15.75 1.88 -11.50
C LEU A 98 -14.97 2.15 -10.21
N VAL A 99 -15.64 1.96 -9.08
CA VAL A 99 -15.09 2.21 -7.75
C VAL A 99 -14.61 0.90 -7.14
N THR A 100 -13.31 0.76 -6.92
CA THR A 100 -12.75 -0.33 -6.12
C THR A 100 -12.72 0.08 -4.65
N LEU A 101 -13.70 -0.40 -3.90
CA LEU A 101 -13.79 -0.17 -2.46
C LEU A 101 -12.94 -1.20 -1.71
N VAL A 102 -12.14 -0.71 -0.75
CA VAL A 102 -11.14 -1.50 -0.03
C VAL A 102 -11.49 -1.57 1.45
N GLY A 103 -11.52 -2.79 1.98
CA GLY A 103 -11.70 -3.07 3.40
C GLY A 103 -10.51 -3.84 3.96
N LYS A 104 -10.14 -3.51 5.20
CA LYS A 104 -9.14 -4.25 5.97
C LYS A 104 -9.71 -4.49 7.37
N VAL A 105 -9.86 -5.76 7.73
CA VAL A 105 -10.42 -6.20 9.01
C VAL A 105 -9.33 -6.79 9.88
N ASP A 106 -9.44 -6.60 11.19
CA ASP A 106 -8.45 -7.11 12.14
C ASP A 106 -8.59 -8.63 12.32
N ALA A 107 -9.82 -9.17 12.31
CA ALA A 107 -10.04 -10.61 12.22
C ALA A 107 -11.36 -11.00 11.55
N LEU A 108 -11.41 -12.25 11.09
CA LEU A 108 -12.60 -12.87 10.48
C LEU A 108 -12.85 -14.26 11.08
N HIS A 109 -14.06 -14.48 11.58
CA HIS A 109 -14.53 -15.78 12.08
C HIS A 109 -15.81 -16.17 11.36
N GLY A 110 -15.71 -17.01 10.34
CA GLY A 110 -16.87 -17.40 9.53
C GLY A 110 -17.51 -16.17 8.88
N LYS A 111 -18.74 -15.85 9.28
CA LYS A 111 -19.49 -14.65 8.84
C LYS A 111 -19.47 -13.49 9.83
N ARG A 112 -18.62 -13.55 10.85
CA ARG A 112 -18.39 -12.47 11.80
C ARG A 112 -17.05 -11.78 11.51
N ILE A 113 -17.10 -10.46 11.43
CA ILE A 113 -15.92 -9.60 11.36
C ILE A 113 -15.62 -9.05 12.75
N ASP A 114 -14.35 -9.02 13.11
CA ASP A 114 -13.84 -8.46 14.34
C ASP A 114 -12.90 -7.28 14.00
N ASP A 115 -13.11 -6.14 14.66
CA ASP A 115 -12.35 -4.91 14.47
C ASP A 115 -11.97 -4.32 15.83
N HIS A 116 -10.71 -4.00 16.00
CA HIS A 116 -10.17 -3.44 17.22
C HIS A 116 -10.19 -1.91 17.12
N LYS A 117 -10.48 -1.24 18.23
CA LYS A 117 -10.43 0.22 18.29
C LYS A 117 -9.81 0.65 19.59
N PHE A 118 -8.91 1.62 19.52
CA PHE A 118 -8.33 2.26 20.69
C PHE A 118 -8.83 3.69 20.82
N THR A 119 -9.38 4.04 21.99
CA THR A 119 -9.94 5.36 22.26
C THR A 119 -9.64 5.81 23.69
N SER A 120 -9.61 7.12 23.92
CA SER A 120 -9.49 7.69 25.26
C SER A 120 -10.80 7.67 26.05
N ARG A 121 -11.93 7.59 25.33
CA ARG A 121 -13.27 7.50 25.92
C ARG A 121 -14.16 6.62 25.06
N PHE A 122 -14.88 5.70 25.69
CA PHE A 122 -15.88 4.89 25.01
C PHE A 122 -17.16 5.70 24.76
N ASP A 123 -17.60 5.72 23.49
CA ASP A 123 -18.82 6.38 23.04
C ASP A 123 -19.41 5.54 21.88
N PRO A 124 -20.43 4.69 22.15
CA PRO A 124 -20.94 3.74 21.17
C PRO A 124 -21.54 4.43 19.93
N GLU A 125 -22.17 5.59 20.09
CA GLU A 125 -22.86 6.29 18.99
C GLU A 125 -21.90 6.68 17.87
N ARG A 126 -20.64 7.00 18.21
CA ARG A 126 -19.59 7.30 17.22
C ARG A 126 -19.31 6.13 16.28
N PHE A 127 -19.41 4.90 16.77
CA PHE A 127 -19.14 3.69 16.00
C PHE A 127 -20.35 3.27 15.17
N LEU A 128 -21.56 3.38 15.74
CA LEU A 128 -22.80 2.96 15.07
C LEU A 128 -23.07 3.73 13.77
N ASN A 129 -22.74 5.02 13.75
CA ASN A 129 -22.97 5.89 12.60
C ASN A 129 -21.95 5.70 11.47
N SER A 130 -20.80 5.06 11.72
CA SER A 130 -19.73 4.85 10.75
C SER A 130 -20.15 3.95 9.58
N TYR A 131 -19.76 4.29 8.35
CA TYR A 131 -19.92 3.41 7.19
C TYR A 131 -18.89 2.27 7.16
N GLN A 132 -17.76 2.39 7.88
CA GLN A 132 -16.69 1.39 7.86
C GLN A 132 -17.19 -0.03 8.12
N TRP A 133 -17.96 -0.25 9.19
CA TRP A 133 -18.45 -1.59 9.53
C TRP A 133 -19.45 -2.14 8.50
N ARG A 134 -20.32 -1.28 7.97
CA ARG A 134 -21.28 -1.63 6.89
C ARG A 134 -20.54 -2.08 5.64
N ILE A 135 -19.52 -1.31 5.26
CA ILE A 135 -18.65 -1.60 4.11
C ILE A 135 -17.89 -2.92 4.33
N TYR A 136 -17.37 -3.16 5.53
CA TYR A 136 -16.64 -4.39 5.83
C TYR A 136 -17.57 -5.60 5.72
N LEU A 137 -18.78 -5.54 6.28
CA LEU A 137 -19.77 -6.61 6.09
C LEU A 137 -20.02 -6.88 4.60
N ASP A 138 -20.21 -5.83 3.80
CA ASP A 138 -20.51 -5.98 2.38
C ASP A 138 -19.33 -6.51 1.54
N ILE A 139 -18.09 -6.10 1.84
CA ILE A 139 -16.91 -6.58 1.12
C ILE A 139 -16.63 -8.06 1.39
N PHE A 140 -16.80 -8.50 2.64
CA PHE A 140 -16.47 -9.86 3.07
C PHE A 140 -17.67 -10.82 3.04
N ASP A 141 -18.83 -10.38 2.55
CA ASP A 141 -20.09 -11.14 2.58
C ASP A 141 -20.43 -11.71 3.98
N ALA A 142 -20.19 -10.88 5.00
CA ALA A 142 -20.40 -11.20 6.40
C ALA A 142 -21.76 -10.69 6.90
N ASP A 143 -22.23 -11.23 8.03
CA ASP A 143 -23.55 -10.92 8.62
C ASP A 143 -23.45 -10.25 10.00
N GLU A 144 -22.30 -10.37 10.68
CA GLU A 144 -22.07 -9.83 12.03
C GLU A 144 -20.75 -9.06 12.09
N PHE A 145 -20.77 -7.92 12.76
CA PHE A 145 -19.60 -7.07 12.99
C PHE A 145 -19.44 -6.81 14.48
N ARG A 146 -18.28 -7.14 15.05
CA ARG A 146 -17.94 -6.89 16.45
C ARG A 146 -16.76 -5.94 16.55
N TRP A 147 -16.96 -4.81 17.21
CA TRP A 147 -15.84 -4.03 17.73
C TRP A 147 -15.39 -4.60 19.07
N ASN A 148 -14.07 -4.68 19.26
CA ASN A 148 -13.46 -4.73 20.58
C ASN A 148 -12.85 -3.35 20.84
N VAL A 149 -13.57 -2.50 21.58
CA VAL A 149 -13.14 -1.12 21.85
C VAL A 149 -12.37 -1.05 23.16
N PHE A 150 -11.07 -0.85 23.05
CA PHE A 150 -10.16 -0.63 24.15
C PHE A 150 -10.19 0.84 24.55
N GLU A 151 -10.69 1.12 25.75
CA GLU A 151 -10.68 2.44 26.37
C GLU A 151 -9.46 2.56 27.27
N GLY A 152 -8.63 3.59 27.05
CA GLY A 152 -7.45 3.78 27.87
C GLY A 152 -6.83 5.17 27.78
N ARG A 153 -5.91 5.44 28.69
CA ARG A 153 -5.24 6.75 28.80
C ARG A 153 -3.73 6.59 28.84
N GLU A 154 -3.03 7.59 28.35
CA GLU A 154 -1.58 7.65 28.50
C GLU A 154 -1.21 7.91 29.96
N SER A 155 -0.27 7.13 30.49
CA SER A 155 0.23 7.20 31.87
C SER A 155 1.65 7.76 31.94
N ALA A 156 2.44 7.47 30.91
CA ALA A 156 3.74 8.04 30.60
C ALA A 156 3.93 7.96 29.09
N SER A 157 4.92 8.66 28.53
CA SER A 157 5.17 8.64 27.07
C SER A 157 5.19 7.21 26.53
N LYS A 158 4.31 6.93 25.54
CA LYS A 158 4.13 5.61 24.90
C LYS A 158 3.68 4.47 25.83
N ASN A 159 3.21 4.79 27.04
CA ASN A 159 2.71 3.83 28.02
C ASN A 159 1.24 4.11 28.32
N TYR A 160 0.37 3.20 27.95
CA TYR A 160 -1.08 3.33 28.06
C TYR A 160 -1.65 2.36 29.10
N LEU A 161 -2.58 2.86 29.90
CA LEU A 161 -3.39 2.06 30.82
C LEU A 161 -4.76 1.85 30.19
N ILE A 162 -5.10 0.59 29.90
CA ILE A 162 -6.40 0.16 29.43
C ILE A 162 -7.32 0.03 30.65
N THR A 163 -8.34 0.89 30.70
CA THR A 163 -9.29 0.99 31.80
C THR A 163 -10.63 0.32 31.48
N GLY A 164 -10.89 0.02 30.21
CA GLY A 164 -12.11 -0.64 29.75
C GLY A 164 -11.90 -1.40 28.45
N VAL A 165 -12.62 -2.52 28.28
CA VAL A 165 -12.75 -3.21 27.00
C VAL A 165 -14.23 -3.44 26.75
N HIS A 166 -14.73 -2.81 25.69
CA HIS A 166 -16.15 -2.73 25.41
C HIS A 166 -16.46 -3.46 24.10
N PRO A 167 -17.07 -4.66 24.15
CA PRO A 167 -17.57 -5.30 22.95
C PRO A 167 -18.83 -4.59 22.47
N LEU A 168 -18.87 -4.23 21.18
CA LEU A 168 -20.05 -3.67 20.53
C LEU A 168 -20.33 -4.48 19.27
N THR A 169 -21.56 -4.95 19.11
CA THR A 169 -21.92 -5.82 17.97
C THR A 169 -23.02 -5.19 17.13
N MET A 170 -22.87 -5.25 15.81
CA MET A 170 -23.84 -4.83 14.82
C MET A 170 -24.05 -5.91 13.78
N TYR A 171 -25.20 -5.89 13.13
CA TYR A 171 -25.61 -6.91 12.18
C TYR A 171 -25.90 -6.31 10.81
N ARG A 172 -25.75 -7.12 9.77
CA ARG A 172 -26.25 -6.80 8.44
C ARG A 172 -27.76 -6.53 8.53
N TYR A 173 -28.21 -5.49 7.84
CA TYR A 173 -29.63 -5.11 7.79
C TYR A 173 -30.11 -4.91 6.35
N PRO A 174 -31.42 -5.09 6.09
CA PRO A 174 -32.01 -4.81 4.78
C PRO A 174 -31.78 -3.35 4.36
N GLY A 175 -31.29 -3.13 3.14
CA GLY A 175 -30.98 -1.78 2.62
C GLY A 175 -29.54 -1.31 2.87
N MET A 176 -28.71 -2.09 3.58
CA MET A 176 -27.29 -1.74 3.77
C MET A 176 -26.53 -1.50 2.46
N ALA A 177 -26.81 -2.30 1.43
CA ALA A 177 -26.20 -2.12 0.10
C ALA A 177 -26.58 -0.76 -0.52
N ASP A 178 -27.82 -0.32 -0.36
CA ASP A 178 -28.28 0.98 -0.83
C ASP A 178 -27.61 2.12 -0.05
N ASP A 179 -27.43 1.96 1.26
CA ASP A 179 -26.74 2.93 2.11
C ASP A 179 -25.28 3.10 1.68
N ILE A 180 -24.57 1.99 1.43
CA ILE A 180 -23.20 1.99 0.91
C ILE A 180 -23.18 2.66 -0.47
N ALA A 181 -24.10 2.31 -1.37
CA ALA A 181 -24.15 2.91 -2.70
C ALA A 181 -24.39 4.43 -2.65
N ARG A 182 -25.23 4.93 -1.74
CA ARG A 182 -25.43 6.37 -1.52
C ARG A 182 -24.16 7.04 -0.99
N ALA A 183 -23.48 6.44 -0.01
CA ALA A 183 -22.23 6.96 0.53
C ALA A 183 -21.11 6.99 -0.53
N LEU A 184 -21.01 5.93 -1.35
CA LEU A 184 -20.08 5.88 -2.49
C LEU A 184 -20.37 6.95 -3.52
N ARG A 185 -21.64 7.14 -3.90
CA ARG A 185 -22.04 8.22 -4.84
C ARG A 185 -21.64 9.59 -4.31
N ALA A 186 -21.95 9.87 -3.05
CA ALA A 186 -21.57 11.09 -2.38
C ALA A 186 -20.05 11.32 -2.36
N TYR A 187 -19.27 10.26 -2.13
CA TYR A 187 -17.81 10.33 -2.14
C TYR A 187 -17.25 10.54 -3.55
N VAL A 188 -17.78 9.81 -4.52
CA VAL A 188 -17.37 9.90 -5.92
C VAL A 188 -17.64 11.32 -6.47
N GLU A 189 -18.80 11.90 -6.21
CA GLU A 189 -19.13 13.29 -6.55
C GLU A 189 -18.15 14.30 -5.90
N PHE A 190 -17.85 14.12 -4.61
CA PHE A 190 -16.89 14.94 -3.90
C PHE A 190 -15.49 14.82 -4.51
N ALA A 191 -15.03 13.58 -4.73
CA ALA A 191 -13.70 13.30 -5.24
C ALA A 191 -13.53 13.87 -6.65
N TRP A 192 -14.56 13.85 -7.51
CA TRP A 192 -14.47 14.43 -8.86
C TRP A 192 -14.11 15.91 -8.83
N HIS A 193 -14.63 16.65 -7.85
CA HIS A 193 -14.39 18.08 -7.73
C HIS A 193 -13.08 18.39 -7.01
N PHE A 194 -12.78 17.70 -5.91
CA PHE A 194 -11.70 18.08 -5.00
C PHE A 194 -10.47 17.16 -5.04
N LEU A 195 -10.60 15.97 -5.61
CA LEU A 195 -9.55 14.94 -5.74
C LEU A 195 -9.49 14.37 -7.17
N PRO A 196 -9.55 15.20 -8.25
CA PRO A 196 -9.57 14.71 -9.63
C PRO A 196 -8.34 13.85 -9.96
N GLU A 197 -7.21 14.07 -9.28
CA GLU A 197 -5.98 13.28 -9.39
C GLU A 197 -6.14 11.81 -8.97
N ARG A 198 -7.18 11.47 -8.20
CA ARG A 198 -7.48 10.09 -7.78
C ARG A 198 -8.25 9.30 -8.84
N PHE A 199 -8.77 9.96 -9.87
CA PHE A 199 -9.45 9.30 -10.97
C PHE A 199 -8.44 8.91 -12.04
N VAL A 200 -8.44 7.62 -12.36
CA VAL A 200 -7.60 7.07 -13.40
C VAL A 200 -8.47 6.92 -14.64
N SER A 201 -8.17 7.73 -15.67
CA SER A 201 -8.81 7.64 -17.00
C SER A 201 -8.64 6.23 -17.58
N PRO A 202 -9.61 5.72 -18.38
CA PRO A 202 -9.48 4.44 -19.07
C PRO A 202 -8.23 4.34 -19.98
N LEU A 203 -7.65 5.47 -20.42
CA LEU A 203 -6.36 5.49 -21.11
C LEU A 203 -5.18 5.11 -20.19
N VAL A 204 -5.23 5.54 -18.93
CA VAL A 204 -4.26 5.18 -17.88
C VAL A 204 -4.57 3.78 -17.34
N GLN A 205 -5.84 3.34 -17.32
CA GLN A 205 -6.22 1.96 -16.99
C GLN A 205 -5.82 0.97 -18.10
N ASN A 206 -5.84 1.32 -19.38
CA ASN A 206 -5.19 0.50 -20.41
C ASN A 206 -3.65 0.51 -20.29
N MET A 207 -3.09 1.49 -19.58
CA MET A 207 -1.67 1.59 -19.27
C MET A 207 -1.28 0.82 -17.98
N MET A 208 -2.18 0.72 -17.01
CA MET A 208 -2.02 0.05 -15.70
C MET A 208 -2.72 -1.32 -15.61
N GLY A 209 -3.60 -1.63 -16.56
CA GLY A 209 -4.44 -2.82 -16.66
C GLY A 209 -4.21 -3.63 -17.94
N ALA A 210 -3.40 -3.13 -18.88
CA ALA A 210 -2.44 -4.01 -19.53
C ALA A 210 -1.23 -4.06 -18.62
N ASP A 211 -1.34 -4.87 -17.56
CA ASP A 211 -0.18 -5.40 -16.85
C ASP A 211 0.83 -5.77 -17.96
N PRO A 212 2.02 -5.13 -18.07
CA PRO A 212 3.09 -5.80 -18.81
C PRO A 212 3.19 -7.14 -18.11
N MET A 213 2.79 -8.23 -18.80
CA MET A 213 2.62 -9.58 -18.23
C MET A 213 3.58 -9.72 -17.05
N PRO A 214 3.10 -9.65 -15.79
CA PRO A 214 3.99 -9.41 -14.68
C PRO A 214 4.92 -10.60 -14.68
N THR A 215 6.22 -10.35 -14.86
CA THR A 215 7.22 -11.41 -14.82
C THR A 215 7.03 -12.15 -13.50
N ARG A 216 6.42 -13.33 -13.56
CA ARG A 216 6.13 -14.15 -12.39
C ARG A 216 7.38 -14.96 -12.10
N PHE A 217 8.06 -14.60 -11.03
CA PHE A 217 9.19 -15.37 -10.52
C PHE A 217 8.67 -16.65 -9.88
N ILE A 218 9.14 -17.80 -10.37
CA ILE A 218 8.76 -19.12 -9.87
C ILE A 218 9.93 -19.64 -9.02
N GLU A 219 9.87 -19.43 -7.72
CA GLU A 219 10.95 -19.78 -6.77
C GLU A 219 10.63 -21.05 -5.97
N THR A 220 9.34 -21.37 -5.78
CA THR A 220 8.88 -22.55 -5.05
C THR A 220 7.97 -23.46 -5.88
N ASP A 221 7.80 -24.71 -5.46
CA ASP A 221 6.86 -25.64 -6.13
C ASP A 221 5.40 -25.18 -6.03
N ARG A 222 5.06 -24.40 -5.00
CA ARG A 222 3.73 -23.77 -4.88
C ARG A 222 3.53 -22.69 -5.95
N ASP A 223 4.55 -21.90 -6.24
CA ASP A 223 4.51 -20.88 -7.30
C ASP A 223 4.36 -21.54 -8.67
N ARG A 224 5.08 -22.65 -8.88
CA ARG A 224 4.99 -23.46 -10.10
C ARG A 224 3.59 -24.01 -10.31
N ALA A 225 2.98 -24.60 -9.29
CA ALA A 225 1.62 -25.12 -9.36
C ALA A 225 0.58 -24.03 -9.63
N THR A 226 0.82 -22.81 -9.13
CA THR A 226 -0.07 -21.66 -9.35
C THR A 226 0.12 -21.08 -10.75
N PHE A 227 1.34 -21.06 -11.28
CA PHE A 227 1.63 -20.66 -12.65
C PHE A 227 0.99 -21.60 -13.67
N ILE A 228 1.08 -22.92 -13.47
CA ILE A 228 0.46 -23.91 -14.36
C ILE A 228 -1.05 -23.69 -14.45
N ARG A 229 -1.75 -23.57 -13.31
CA ARG A 229 -3.20 -23.31 -13.29
C ARG A 229 -3.60 -22.02 -13.99
N PHE A 230 -2.75 -21.00 -13.91
CA PHE A 230 -2.97 -19.75 -14.62
C PHE A 230 -2.83 -19.90 -16.13
N VAL A 231 -1.85 -20.68 -16.61
CA VAL A 231 -1.68 -20.97 -18.05
C VAL A 231 -2.87 -21.77 -18.57
N GLU A 232 -3.34 -22.76 -17.81
CA GLU A 232 -4.54 -23.57 -18.14
C GLU A 232 -5.83 -22.75 -18.21
N SER A 233 -5.92 -21.64 -17.46
CA SER A 233 -7.12 -20.80 -17.47
C SER A 233 -7.15 -19.76 -18.60
N GLN A 234 -6.14 -19.69 -19.46
CA GLN A 234 -6.10 -18.70 -20.54
C GLN A 234 -6.90 -19.15 -21.76
N ALA A 235 -7.69 -18.22 -22.31
CA ALA A 235 -8.38 -18.43 -23.58
C ALA A 235 -7.39 -18.45 -24.75
N LEU A 236 -7.57 -19.38 -25.69
CA LEU A 236 -6.71 -19.49 -26.87
C LEU A 236 -7.17 -18.54 -28.01
N PRO A 237 -6.23 -18.03 -28.83
CA PRO A 237 -4.79 -18.22 -28.75
C PRO A 237 -4.10 -17.23 -27.81
N PHE A 238 -3.04 -17.67 -27.11
CA PHE A 238 -2.18 -16.78 -26.32
C PHE A 238 -0.69 -17.14 -26.49
N SER A 239 0.18 -16.18 -26.18
CA SER A 239 1.65 -16.33 -26.17
C SER A 239 2.19 -16.29 -24.74
N ALA A 240 3.18 -17.12 -24.43
CA ALA A 240 3.88 -17.11 -23.14
C ALA A 240 5.40 -17.28 -23.33
N SER A 241 6.20 -16.61 -22.50
CA SER A 241 7.66 -16.71 -22.47
C SER A 241 8.14 -17.02 -21.04
N VAL A 242 9.18 -17.86 -20.91
CA VAL A 242 9.79 -18.26 -19.63
C VAL A 242 11.29 -18.05 -19.73
N SER A 243 11.86 -17.28 -18.81
CA SER A 243 13.30 -17.00 -18.73
C SER A 243 13.84 -17.23 -17.31
N ARG A 244 15.13 -17.57 -17.17
CA ARG A 244 15.80 -17.69 -15.87
C ARG A 244 16.30 -16.31 -15.43
N SER A 245 15.63 -15.69 -14.46
CA SER A 245 16.13 -14.49 -13.76
C SER A 245 15.56 -14.40 -12.34
N GLY A 246 16.35 -13.94 -11.36
CA GLY A 246 15.97 -13.82 -9.95
C GLY A 246 15.62 -12.38 -9.52
N ARG A 247 14.91 -12.23 -8.40
CA ARG A 247 14.42 -10.96 -7.86
C ARG A 247 15.53 -10.10 -7.22
N ARG A 248 15.43 -8.76 -7.37
CA ARG A 248 16.31 -7.75 -6.77
C ARG A 248 16.58 -8.00 -5.27
N SER A 249 17.83 -7.91 -4.84
CA SER A 249 18.24 -8.14 -3.44
C SER A 249 17.82 -7.00 -2.50
N VAL A 250 17.49 -7.34 -1.24
CA VAL A 250 17.19 -6.37 -0.16
C VAL A 250 18.36 -5.40 0.07
N LYS A 251 19.60 -5.83 -0.15
CA LYS A 251 20.79 -4.98 -0.02
C LYS A 251 20.82 -3.87 -1.08
N GLN A 252 20.51 -4.19 -2.34
CA GLN A 252 20.41 -3.22 -3.44
C GLN A 252 19.26 -2.21 -3.24
N ASN A 253 18.22 -2.57 -2.50
CA ASN A 253 17.13 -1.67 -2.09
C ASN A 253 17.59 -0.63 -1.06
N LYS A 254 18.34 -1.07 -0.04
CA LYS A 254 18.88 -0.17 0.98
C LYS A 254 19.89 0.81 0.39
N LEU A 255 20.81 0.32 -0.44
CA LEU A 255 21.84 1.14 -1.09
C LEU A 255 21.23 2.24 -1.97
N GLN A 256 20.23 1.90 -2.80
CA GLN A 256 19.54 2.91 -3.61
C GLN A 256 18.97 4.04 -2.74
N ARG A 257 18.26 3.70 -1.65
CA ARG A 257 17.63 4.71 -0.79
C ARG A 257 18.67 5.61 -0.13
N LEU A 258 19.78 5.03 0.32
CA LEU A 258 20.89 5.79 0.91
C LEU A 258 21.43 6.82 -0.07
N TRP A 259 21.80 6.41 -1.30
CA TRP A 259 22.34 7.34 -2.30
C TRP A 259 21.36 8.43 -2.68
N LEU A 260 20.06 8.12 -2.82
CA LEU A 260 19.06 9.14 -3.14
C LEU A 260 18.98 10.22 -2.06
N SER A 261 19.12 9.85 -0.78
CA SER A 261 19.21 10.79 0.33
C SER A 261 20.50 11.62 0.31
N GLU A 262 21.65 10.98 0.11
CA GLU A 262 22.96 11.66 0.04
C GLU A 262 23.03 12.67 -1.12
N ILE A 263 22.44 12.31 -2.28
CA ILE A 263 22.38 13.19 -3.45
C ILE A 263 21.50 14.40 -3.16
N ALA A 264 20.30 14.17 -2.61
CA ALA A 264 19.36 15.25 -2.27
C ALA A 264 19.97 16.23 -1.25
N GLU A 265 20.65 15.71 -0.24
CA GLU A 265 21.33 16.52 0.78
C GLU A 265 22.47 17.37 0.19
N GLN A 266 23.30 16.79 -0.68
CA GLN A 266 24.42 17.51 -1.30
C GLN A 266 23.99 18.55 -2.34
N LEU A 267 22.92 18.27 -3.09
CA LEU A 267 22.38 19.23 -4.07
C LEU A 267 21.63 20.38 -3.37
N GLY A 268 20.92 20.09 -2.27
CA GLY A 268 20.24 21.07 -1.42
C GLY A 268 19.02 21.76 -2.06
N ASP A 269 18.74 21.52 -3.34
CA ASP A 269 17.64 22.12 -4.11
C ASP A 269 16.49 21.13 -4.40
N ARG A 270 16.66 19.84 -4.05
CA ARG A 270 15.74 18.75 -4.41
C ARG A 270 15.58 17.75 -3.28
N THR A 271 14.41 17.12 -3.24
CA THR A 271 14.08 16.04 -2.31
C THR A 271 14.60 14.68 -2.80
N PRO A 272 14.75 13.68 -1.91
CA PRO A 272 15.12 12.32 -2.31
C PRO A 272 14.16 11.69 -3.34
N GLU A 273 12.87 12.08 -3.30
CA GLU A 273 11.88 11.60 -4.27
C GLU A 273 12.06 12.26 -5.65
N GLU A 274 12.42 13.55 -5.71
CA GLU A 274 12.74 14.23 -6.97
C GLU A 274 14.01 13.66 -7.61
N VAL A 275 15.03 13.35 -6.80
CA VAL A 275 16.22 12.64 -7.26
C VAL A 275 15.83 11.24 -7.76
N ARG A 276 14.95 10.52 -7.04
CA ARG A 276 14.47 9.20 -7.45
C ARG A 276 13.74 9.24 -8.78
N GLY A 277 12.82 10.19 -8.96
CA GLY A 277 12.08 10.40 -10.21
C GLY A 277 13.01 10.71 -11.37
N TYR A 278 14.01 11.58 -11.14
CA TYR A 278 15.04 11.91 -12.11
C TYR A 278 15.83 10.67 -12.53
N CYS A 279 16.40 9.93 -11.58
CA CYS A 279 17.19 8.73 -11.86
C CYS A 279 16.39 7.67 -12.62
N LYS A 280 15.11 7.47 -12.24
CA LYS A 280 14.21 6.58 -12.99
C LYS A 280 14.06 7.01 -14.43
N LEU A 281 13.84 8.30 -14.67
CA LEU A 281 13.64 8.84 -16.02
C LEU A 281 14.90 8.77 -16.88
N THR A 282 16.06 9.13 -16.33
CA THR A 282 17.29 9.32 -17.10
C THR A 282 18.15 8.07 -17.20
N ILE A 283 18.08 7.17 -16.23
CA ILE A 283 18.92 5.96 -16.15
C ILE A 283 18.05 4.70 -16.25
N GLY A 284 16.97 4.63 -15.48
CA GLY A 284 16.16 3.42 -15.38
C GLY A 284 15.32 3.11 -16.62
N VAL A 285 14.73 4.13 -17.22
CA VAL A 285 13.95 4.00 -18.46
C VAL A 285 14.82 3.49 -19.61
N PRO A 286 16.02 4.03 -19.91
CA PRO A 286 16.87 3.48 -20.95
C PRO A 286 17.16 1.99 -20.80
N ILE A 287 17.46 1.52 -19.58
CA ILE A 287 17.76 0.10 -19.30
C ILE A 287 16.55 -0.78 -19.65
N LEU A 288 15.35 -0.42 -19.17
CA LEU A 288 14.15 -1.21 -19.49
C LEU A 288 13.76 -1.11 -20.96
N ARG A 289 13.94 0.06 -21.57
CA ARG A 289 13.57 0.29 -22.97
C ARG A 289 14.45 -0.51 -23.94
N ASP A 290 15.65 -0.90 -23.54
CA ASP A 290 16.55 -1.74 -24.33
C ASP A 290 16.16 -3.22 -24.25
N GLU A 291 15.86 -3.71 -23.03
CA GLU A 291 15.70 -5.15 -22.76
C GLU A 291 14.24 -5.62 -22.60
N ASN A 292 13.26 -4.71 -22.57
CA ASN A 292 11.84 -5.03 -22.41
C ASN A 292 11.00 -4.37 -23.53
N GLU A 293 10.63 -5.16 -24.54
CA GLU A 293 9.92 -4.68 -25.73
C GLU A 293 8.53 -4.11 -25.40
N ASP A 294 7.78 -4.76 -24.52
CA ASP A 294 6.46 -4.29 -24.09
C ASP A 294 6.53 -2.94 -23.37
N PHE A 295 7.54 -2.77 -22.50
CA PHE A 295 7.80 -1.50 -21.82
C PHE A 295 8.21 -0.43 -22.82
N ARG A 296 9.12 -0.75 -23.76
CA ARG A 296 9.59 0.18 -24.80
C ARG A 296 8.45 0.73 -25.62
N ASP A 297 7.58 -0.13 -26.14
CA ASP A 297 6.51 0.26 -27.05
C ASP A 297 5.47 1.14 -26.34
N LYS A 298 5.13 0.80 -25.09
CA LYS A 298 4.21 1.59 -24.26
C LYS A 298 4.83 2.93 -23.88
N TYR A 299 6.08 2.94 -23.42
CA TYR A 299 6.79 4.15 -23.01
C TYR A 299 6.95 5.11 -24.19
N ASP A 300 7.35 4.62 -25.37
CA ASP A 300 7.58 5.44 -26.55
C ASP A 300 6.33 6.08 -27.11
N ARG A 301 5.21 5.36 -27.05
CA ARG A 301 3.94 5.87 -27.53
C ARG A 301 3.34 6.91 -26.59
N ILE A 302 3.48 6.73 -25.27
CA ILE A 302 2.68 7.47 -24.29
C ILE A 302 3.50 8.46 -23.47
N VAL A 303 4.64 8.02 -22.92
CA VAL A 303 5.42 8.82 -21.97
C VAL A 303 6.47 9.66 -22.69
N ARG A 304 7.13 9.09 -23.70
CA ARG A 304 8.17 9.76 -24.49
C ARG A 304 7.72 11.08 -25.16
N PRO A 305 6.48 11.24 -25.64
CA PRO A 305 6.02 12.52 -26.21
C PRO A 305 5.76 13.62 -25.17
N LEU A 306 5.63 13.27 -23.89
CA LEU A 306 5.25 14.24 -22.86
C LEU A 306 6.35 15.29 -22.60
N PRO A 307 5.99 16.52 -22.18
CA PRO A 307 6.93 17.49 -21.67
C PRO A 307 7.75 16.93 -20.50
N TYR A 308 9.00 17.38 -20.39
CA TYR A 308 9.92 16.92 -19.34
C TYR A 308 9.35 17.01 -17.91
N PRO A 309 8.67 18.10 -17.49
CA PRO A 309 8.07 18.17 -16.16
C PRO A 309 7.02 17.09 -15.91
N GLN A 310 6.23 16.74 -16.92
CA GLN A 310 5.21 15.68 -16.80
C GLN A 310 5.84 14.29 -16.75
N LYS A 311 6.91 14.07 -17.52
CA LYS A 311 7.71 12.83 -17.44
C LYS A 311 8.26 12.64 -16.03
N LEU A 312 8.80 13.70 -15.44
CA LEU A 312 9.34 13.65 -14.09
C LEU A 312 8.23 13.38 -13.06
N ALA A 313 7.09 14.06 -13.15
CA ALA A 313 5.95 13.85 -12.26
C ALA A 313 5.44 12.40 -12.28
N ILE A 314 5.38 11.76 -13.45
CA ILE A 314 4.96 10.36 -13.59
C ILE A 314 5.93 9.37 -12.93
N MET A 315 7.20 9.73 -12.78
CA MET A 315 8.21 8.87 -12.14
C MET A 315 8.18 8.92 -10.61
N MET A 316 7.50 9.93 -10.04
CA MET A 316 7.46 10.23 -8.60
C MET A 316 6.11 9.85 -7.98
N GLU A 317 6.09 9.66 -6.66
CA GLU A 317 4.82 9.56 -5.92
C GLU A 317 3.96 10.83 -6.11
N PRO A 318 2.64 10.70 -6.29
CA PRO A 318 1.82 9.49 -6.12
C PRO A 318 1.67 8.60 -7.37
N LEU A 319 2.12 9.04 -8.56
CA LEU A 319 1.94 8.28 -9.81
C LEU A 319 2.86 7.05 -9.90
N ASP A 320 4.12 7.25 -9.52
CA ASP A 320 5.18 6.25 -9.36
C ASP A 320 5.22 5.15 -10.42
N LEU A 321 5.43 5.53 -11.69
CA LEU A 321 5.55 4.59 -12.80
C LEU A 321 6.56 3.48 -12.46
N PRO A 322 6.17 2.19 -12.62
CA PRO A 322 7.02 1.07 -12.25
C PRO A 322 8.17 0.93 -13.23
N VAL A 323 9.30 1.57 -12.91
CA VAL A 323 10.58 1.41 -13.63
C VAL A 323 11.44 0.40 -12.85
N THR A 324 11.97 0.80 -11.70
CA THR A 324 12.84 -0.06 -10.88
C THR A 324 12.15 -1.32 -10.33
N ARG A 325 10.82 -1.36 -10.31
CA ARG A 325 10.04 -2.54 -9.90
C ARG A 325 10.00 -3.64 -10.96
N LEU A 326 10.17 -3.29 -12.24
CA LEU A 326 10.17 -4.24 -13.35
C LEU A 326 11.57 -4.79 -13.64
N MET A 327 12.61 -4.24 -13.01
CA MET A 327 13.98 -4.62 -13.24
C MET A 327 14.32 -5.99 -12.63
N THR A 328 15.07 -6.79 -13.37
CA THR A 328 15.79 -7.95 -12.83
C THR A 328 16.93 -7.50 -11.90
N THR A 329 17.53 -8.44 -11.17
CA THR A 329 18.69 -8.15 -10.31
C THR A 329 19.86 -7.53 -11.09
N LYS A 330 20.12 -8.02 -12.31
CA LYS A 330 21.19 -7.51 -13.19
C LYS A 330 20.89 -6.10 -13.68
N GLN A 331 19.68 -5.86 -14.19
CA GLN A 331 19.24 -4.53 -14.63
C GLN A 331 19.27 -3.52 -13.47
N HIS A 332 18.90 -3.96 -12.27
CA HIS A 332 18.93 -3.12 -11.08
C HIS A 332 20.36 -2.79 -10.62
N ALA A 333 21.30 -3.73 -10.75
CA ALA A 333 22.73 -3.46 -10.54
C ALA A 333 23.24 -2.41 -11.55
N SER A 334 22.96 -2.57 -12.84
CA SER A 334 23.33 -1.58 -13.87
C SER A 334 22.71 -0.20 -13.61
N TYR A 335 21.49 -0.17 -13.07
CA TYR A 335 20.84 1.08 -12.65
C TYR A 335 21.57 1.76 -11.49
N LEU A 336 22.01 1.00 -10.48
CA LEU A 336 22.83 1.52 -9.38
C LEU A 336 24.17 2.05 -9.89
N ASP A 337 24.87 1.30 -10.73
CA ASP A 337 26.14 1.74 -11.33
C ASP A 337 25.97 3.03 -12.13
N GLY A 338 24.85 3.15 -12.85
CA GLY A 338 24.48 4.36 -13.58
C GLY A 338 24.27 5.57 -12.66
N ILE A 339 23.59 5.40 -11.52
CA ILE A 339 23.42 6.46 -10.52
C ILE A 339 24.77 6.87 -9.97
N TYR A 340 25.55 5.89 -9.52
CA TYR A 340 26.86 6.14 -8.89
C TYR A 340 27.75 6.94 -9.84
N ARG A 341 27.93 6.45 -11.07
CA ARG A 341 28.72 7.16 -12.09
C ARG A 341 28.18 8.56 -12.37
N HIS A 342 26.88 8.70 -12.63
CA HIS A 342 26.29 9.98 -13.02
C HIS A 342 26.50 11.09 -11.98
N PHE A 343 26.37 10.80 -10.68
CA PHE A 343 26.50 11.82 -9.64
C PHE A 343 27.94 12.00 -9.14
N THR A 344 28.75 10.93 -9.11
CA THR A 344 30.19 11.07 -8.79
C THR A 344 30.94 11.87 -9.86
N GLU A 345 30.60 11.73 -11.14
CA GLU A 345 31.14 12.57 -12.22
C GLU A 345 30.78 14.06 -12.06
N GLN A 346 29.69 14.37 -11.34
CA GLN A 346 29.29 15.73 -10.98
C GLN A 346 29.95 16.23 -9.68
N GLY A 347 30.84 15.42 -9.08
CA GLY A 347 31.59 15.77 -7.87
C GLY A 347 30.86 15.46 -6.57
N LEU A 348 29.73 14.75 -6.59
CA LEU A 348 29.05 14.31 -5.38
C LEU A 348 29.76 13.09 -4.78
N ALA A 349 29.89 13.07 -3.46
CA ALA A 349 30.44 11.95 -2.72
C ALA A 349 29.30 11.00 -2.34
N LEU A 350 29.30 9.77 -2.87
CA LEU A 350 28.32 8.75 -2.52
C LEU A 350 29.00 7.64 -1.71
N THR A 351 28.26 7.04 -0.78
CA THR A 351 28.77 5.91 0.00
C THR A 351 29.24 4.80 -0.93
N ASP A 352 30.50 4.37 -0.77
CA ASP A 352 31.08 3.27 -1.53
C ASP A 352 30.23 2.01 -1.34
N PRO A 353 29.79 1.34 -2.41
CA PRO A 353 29.10 0.06 -2.28
C PRO A 353 30.07 -0.98 -1.69
N ASP A 354 30.07 -1.13 -0.36
CA ASP A 354 30.89 -2.04 0.45
C ASP A 354 31.48 -3.25 -0.35
N PRO A 355 32.83 -3.44 -0.36
CA PRO A 355 33.60 -4.41 -1.18
C PRO A 355 33.24 -5.91 -1.08
N PHE A 356 32.15 -6.30 -0.41
CA PHE A 356 31.75 -7.69 -0.16
C PHE A 356 30.33 -8.02 -0.65
N GLY A 357 30.04 -7.86 -1.95
CA GLY A 357 29.00 -8.72 -2.54
C GLY A 357 28.25 -8.30 -3.79
N LEU A 358 28.48 -7.13 -4.40
CA LEU A 358 27.84 -6.82 -5.69
C LEU A 358 28.38 -7.71 -6.83
N ASP A 359 29.68 -8.00 -6.82
CA ASP A 359 30.31 -8.94 -7.77
C ASP A 359 29.93 -10.42 -7.52
N GLN A 360 29.64 -10.81 -6.28
CA GLN A 360 29.20 -12.19 -5.98
C GLN A 360 27.75 -12.44 -6.43
N LEU A 361 26.87 -11.44 -6.32
CA LEU A 361 25.47 -11.55 -6.74
C LEU A 361 25.30 -11.67 -8.26
N ILE A 362 26.22 -11.09 -9.04
CA ILE A 362 26.22 -11.24 -10.51
C ILE A 362 26.72 -12.65 -10.89
N LYS A 363 27.78 -13.15 -10.24
CA LYS A 363 28.38 -14.47 -10.50
C LYS A 363 27.47 -15.64 -10.12
N GLU A 364 26.63 -15.52 -9.10
CA GLU A 364 25.71 -16.58 -8.69
C GLU A 364 24.46 -16.71 -9.60
N SER A 365 24.23 -15.74 -10.49
CA SER A 365 23.08 -15.70 -11.39
C SER A 365 23.36 -16.23 -12.81
N ASP A 366 24.62 -16.61 -13.11
CA ASP A 366 25.07 -17.04 -14.45
C ASP A 366 25.59 -18.51 -14.40
N PRO A 367 24.89 -19.51 -14.98
CA PRO A 367 25.30 -20.90 -14.89
C PRO A 367 26.34 -21.32 -15.94
N GLU A 368 26.82 -20.41 -16.79
CA GLU A 368 27.91 -20.66 -17.75
C GLU A 368 29.21 -19.99 -17.30
N SER A 369 29.87 -20.59 -16.32
CA SER A 369 31.32 -20.48 -16.20
C SER A 369 31.87 -21.90 -16.05
N PRO A 370 32.84 -22.31 -16.88
CA PRO A 370 33.37 -23.66 -16.84
C PRO A 370 34.02 -23.87 -15.47
N LYS A 371 33.57 -24.92 -14.77
CA LYS A 371 34.24 -25.38 -13.55
C LYS A 371 35.68 -25.77 -13.93
N THR A 372 36.64 -24.95 -13.56
CA THR A 372 38.06 -25.34 -13.43
C THR A 372 38.38 -25.62 -11.98
#